data_AF-A0A956FF98-F1
#
_entry.id   AF-A0A956FF98-F1
#
_cell.length_a   1.000
_cell.length_b   1.000
_cell.length_c   1.000
_cell.angle_alpha   90.00
_cell.angle_beta   90.00
_cell.angle_gamma   90.00
#
_symmetry.space_group_name_H-M   'P 1'
#
loop_
_entity.id
_entity.type
_entity.pdbx_description
1 polymer ?
#
loop_
_entity_poly.entity_id
_entity_poly.type
_entity_poly.pdbx_seq_one_letter_code
_entity_poly.pdbx_strand_id
1 'polypeptide(L)'
;MLGLLSGLLLAVVGGCADAPPLPPIVWEGEHLRFGTDADETVLCAGTLLYLDGVAGYLGETFGRPEAGVDYYWLPEGTDGYCPDDAEGCANDRGTFSRYPIHRHELVHAVRWPSRMQLPFEEGLAEAYGDDWNRFPVEGDIGDLLRDPAGNGYIPGQGYGLAAHFVSYLQADHGFDALL
;
A
#
# COMPACT_ATOMS: atom_id res chain seq x y z
N MET A 1 -23.74 -52.14 -38.73
CA MET A 1 -24.18 -51.45 -37.50
C MET A 1 -23.14 -50.38 -37.16
N LEU A 2 -23.38 -49.13 -37.55
CA LEU A 2 -22.54 -47.99 -37.16
C LEU A 2 -23.07 -47.46 -35.82
N GLY A 3 -22.26 -47.52 -34.77
CA GLY A 3 -22.52 -46.83 -33.51
C GLY A 3 -21.76 -45.51 -33.48
N LEU A 4 -22.45 -44.39 -33.58
CA LEU A 4 -21.91 -43.06 -33.31
C LEU A 4 -21.84 -42.86 -31.79
N LEU A 5 -20.62 -42.76 -31.26
CA LEU A 5 -20.38 -42.30 -29.89
C LEU A 5 -20.31 -40.77 -29.89
N SER A 6 -21.37 -40.13 -29.38
CA SER A 6 -21.39 -38.71 -29.07
C SER A 6 -20.38 -38.39 -27.96
N GLY A 7 -19.27 -37.77 -28.33
CA GLY A 7 -18.34 -37.16 -27.38
C GLY A 7 -18.91 -35.84 -26.86
N LEU A 8 -19.29 -35.82 -25.58
CA LEU A 8 -19.67 -34.60 -24.86
C LEU A 8 -18.39 -33.83 -24.52
N LEU A 9 -18.06 -32.79 -25.30
CA LEU A 9 -17.02 -31.82 -24.94
C LEU A 9 -17.53 -30.98 -23.76
N LEU A 10 -17.03 -31.26 -22.56
CA LEU A 10 -17.09 -30.30 -21.45
C LEU A 10 -16.11 -29.16 -21.76
N ALA A 11 -16.64 -28.02 -22.21
CA ALA A 11 -15.89 -26.77 -22.24
C ALA A 11 -15.78 -26.26 -20.80
N VAL A 12 -14.60 -26.39 -20.20
CA VAL A 12 -14.27 -25.72 -18.93
C VAL A 12 -14.06 -24.26 -19.27
N VAL A 13 -15.09 -23.43 -19.09
CA VAL A 13 -14.97 -21.98 -19.16
C VAL A 13 -14.31 -21.53 -17.86
N GLY A 14 -12.99 -21.67 -17.79
CA GLY A 14 -12.19 -21.02 -16.75
C GLY A 14 -12.24 -19.51 -17.02
N GLY A 15 -13.20 -18.83 -16.40
CA GLY A 15 -13.20 -17.37 -16.38
C GLY A 15 -11.94 -16.92 -15.65
N CYS A 16 -10.99 -16.32 -16.39
CA CYS A 16 -10.04 -15.43 -15.75
C CYS A 16 -10.91 -14.36 -15.09
N ALA A 17 -10.91 -14.29 -13.76
CA ALA A 17 -11.46 -13.13 -13.10
C ALA A 17 -10.56 -11.97 -13.50
N ASP A 18 -10.98 -11.21 -14.52
CA ASP A 18 -10.25 -10.04 -14.97
C ASP A 18 -10.13 -9.09 -13.77
N ALA A 19 -8.92 -8.58 -13.55
CA ALA A 19 -8.70 -7.62 -12.49
C ALA A 19 -9.63 -6.41 -12.71
N PRO A 20 -10.23 -5.83 -11.65
CA PRO A 20 -11.20 -4.75 -11.81
C PRO A 20 -10.58 -3.57 -12.56
N PRO A 21 -11.32 -2.88 -13.44
CA PRO A 21 -10.78 -1.73 -14.18
C PRO A 21 -10.34 -0.64 -13.20
N LEU A 22 -9.25 0.07 -13.52
CA LEU A 22 -8.79 1.18 -12.67
C LEU A 22 -9.76 2.37 -12.77
N PRO A 23 -10.03 3.08 -11.66
CA PRO A 23 -10.74 4.35 -11.72
C PRO A 23 -10.03 5.37 -12.64
N PRO A 24 -10.75 6.32 -13.23
CA PRO A 24 -10.15 7.34 -14.08
C PRO A 24 -9.23 8.25 -13.27
N ILE A 25 -8.10 8.66 -13.87
CA ILE A 25 -7.27 9.75 -13.33
C ILE A 25 -8.02 11.07 -13.55
N VAL A 26 -8.33 11.77 -12.46
CA VAL A 26 -9.05 13.05 -12.46
C VAL A 26 -8.11 14.23 -12.21
N TRP A 27 -6.91 13.96 -11.69
CA TRP A 27 -5.91 14.97 -11.38
C TRP A 27 -4.48 14.44 -11.51
N GLU A 28 -3.55 15.29 -11.91
CA GLU A 28 -2.13 14.96 -12.10
C GLU A 28 -1.24 16.11 -11.59
N GLY A 29 -0.29 15.76 -10.74
CA GLY A 29 0.75 16.61 -10.18
C GLY A 29 2.14 16.26 -10.71
N GLU A 30 3.18 16.71 -10.00
CA GLU A 30 4.58 16.45 -10.38
C GLU A 30 5.02 15.02 -10.03
N HIS A 31 4.58 14.51 -8.88
CA HIS A 31 4.98 13.23 -8.32
C HIS A 31 3.83 12.22 -8.23
N LEU A 32 2.58 12.69 -8.27
CA LEU A 32 1.39 11.87 -8.05
C LEU A 32 0.28 12.13 -9.07
N ARG A 33 -0.33 11.05 -9.57
CA ARG A 33 -1.60 11.05 -10.31
C ARG A 33 -2.70 10.50 -9.41
N PHE A 34 -3.84 11.18 -9.38
CA PHE A 34 -4.96 10.82 -8.52
C PHE A 34 -6.14 10.33 -9.34
N GLY A 35 -6.60 9.11 -9.06
CA GLY A 35 -7.75 8.50 -9.71
C GLY A 35 -8.88 8.16 -8.75
N THR A 36 -10.11 8.39 -9.18
CA THR A 36 -11.31 8.02 -8.41
C THR A 36 -12.55 8.06 -9.30
N ASP A 37 -13.55 7.23 -8.97
CA ASP A 37 -14.93 7.36 -9.47
C ASP A 37 -15.84 8.12 -8.49
N ALA A 38 -15.32 8.51 -7.32
CA ALA A 38 -16.06 9.22 -6.30
C ALA A 38 -16.24 10.71 -6.64
N ASP A 39 -17.19 11.34 -5.96
CA ASP A 39 -17.42 12.79 -6.07
C ASP A 39 -16.26 13.57 -5.44
N GLU A 40 -15.38 14.13 -6.28
CA GLU A 40 -14.22 14.92 -5.86
C GLU A 40 -14.59 16.21 -5.12
N THR A 41 -15.85 16.68 -5.19
CA THR A 41 -16.27 17.92 -4.52
C THR A 41 -16.27 17.81 -3.00
N VAL A 42 -16.18 16.59 -2.46
CA VAL A 42 -16.04 16.35 -1.01
C VAL A 42 -14.60 16.48 -0.51
N LEU A 43 -13.62 16.57 -1.42
CA LEU A 43 -12.22 16.76 -1.04
C LEU A 43 -12.01 18.18 -0.53
N CYS A 44 -11.27 18.29 0.57
CA CYS A 44 -10.83 19.59 1.05
C CYS A 44 -9.89 20.23 0.03
N ALA A 45 -10.02 21.56 -0.15
CA ALA A 45 -9.11 22.30 -1.02
C ALA A 45 -7.66 22.10 -0.56
N GLY A 46 -6.79 21.73 -1.51
CA GLY A 46 -5.37 21.48 -1.25
C GLY A 46 -5.01 20.03 -0.93
N THR A 47 -5.96 19.12 -0.75
CA THR A 47 -5.67 17.69 -0.50
C THR A 47 -4.75 17.09 -1.57
N LEU A 48 -5.03 17.33 -2.85
CA LEU A 48 -4.26 16.74 -3.95
C LEU A 48 -2.83 17.31 -4.05
N LEU A 49 -2.70 18.64 -3.88
CA LEU A 49 -1.38 19.30 -3.77
C LEU A 49 -0.58 18.80 -2.57
N TYR A 50 -1.24 18.53 -1.45
CA TYR A 50 -0.61 17.97 -0.26
C TYR A 50 -0.08 16.56 -0.52
N LEU A 51 -0.89 15.68 -1.12
CA LEU A 51 -0.46 14.32 -1.46
C LEU A 51 0.74 14.30 -2.40
N ASP A 52 0.72 15.15 -3.43
CA ASP A 52 1.83 15.29 -4.37
C ASP A 52 3.12 15.76 -3.70
N GLY A 53 3.01 16.77 -2.82
CA GLY A 53 4.15 17.23 -2.01
C GLY A 53 4.68 16.15 -1.06
N VAL A 54 3.80 15.33 -0.46
CA VAL A 54 4.21 14.19 0.36
C VAL A 54 4.93 13.14 -0.49
N ALA A 55 4.40 12.79 -1.67
CA ALA A 55 5.04 11.84 -2.58
C ALA A 55 6.44 12.31 -3.00
N GLY A 56 6.59 13.59 -3.36
CA GLY A 56 7.90 14.19 -3.67
C GLY A 56 8.87 14.16 -2.48
N TYR A 57 8.41 14.55 -1.29
CA TYR A 57 9.22 14.48 -0.07
C TYR A 57 9.70 13.06 0.24
N LEU A 58 8.82 12.07 0.14
CA LEU A 58 9.16 10.67 0.35
C LEU A 58 10.14 10.17 -0.73
N GLY A 59 9.95 10.61 -1.98
CA GLY A 59 10.85 10.32 -3.09
C GLY A 59 12.28 10.77 -2.78
N GLU A 60 12.46 12.03 -2.40
CA GLU A 60 13.76 12.56 -1.96
C GLU A 60 14.33 11.80 -0.76
N THR A 61 13.49 11.57 0.26
CA THR A 61 13.89 10.90 1.50
C THR A 61 14.41 9.49 1.25
N PHE A 62 13.77 8.75 0.33
CA PHE A 62 14.12 7.37 0.02
C PHE A 62 15.11 7.24 -1.15
N GLY A 63 15.66 8.35 -1.65
CA GLY A 63 16.61 8.36 -2.77
C GLY A 63 15.97 7.97 -4.11
N ARG A 64 14.68 8.21 -4.27
CA ARG A 64 13.86 7.94 -5.46
C ARG A 64 13.05 9.17 -5.90
N PRO A 65 13.69 10.31 -6.21
CA PRO A 65 12.98 11.55 -6.56
C PRO A 65 12.10 11.42 -7.82
N GLU A 66 12.44 10.49 -8.71
CA GLU A 66 11.70 10.21 -9.95
C GLU A 66 10.57 9.18 -9.77
N ALA A 67 10.29 8.74 -8.54
CA ALA A 67 9.21 7.79 -8.28
C ALA A 67 7.84 8.46 -8.50
N GLY A 68 7.15 8.06 -9.57
CA GLY A 68 5.76 8.44 -9.82
C GLY A 68 4.78 7.54 -9.06
N VAL A 69 3.73 8.14 -8.50
CA VAL A 69 2.68 7.42 -7.76
C VAL A 69 1.34 7.57 -8.46
N ASP A 70 0.70 6.43 -8.78
CA ASP A 70 -0.73 6.40 -9.09
C ASP A 70 -1.50 6.10 -7.82
N TYR A 71 -2.28 7.06 -7.34
CA TYR A 71 -3.07 6.95 -6.12
C TYR A 71 -4.56 6.90 -6.46
N TYR A 72 -5.21 5.83 -6.03
CA TYR A 72 -6.62 5.56 -6.27
C TYR A 72 -7.41 5.64 -4.97
N TRP A 73 -8.29 6.64 -4.88
CA TRP A 73 -9.19 6.79 -3.74
C TRP A 73 -10.51 6.06 -3.99
N LEU A 74 -10.80 5.08 -3.13
CA LEU A 74 -11.91 4.14 -3.21
C LEU A 74 -12.73 4.16 -1.89
N PRO A 75 -13.55 5.19 -1.64
CA PRO A 75 -14.23 5.36 -0.34
C PRO A 75 -15.16 4.20 0.03
N GLU A 76 -15.74 3.54 -0.96
CA GLU A 76 -16.66 2.40 -0.77
C GLU A 76 -15.94 1.08 -0.43
N GLY A 77 -14.63 1.00 -0.62
CA GLY A 77 -13.84 -0.21 -0.35
C GLY A 77 -12.76 -0.47 -1.41
N THR A 78 -11.75 -1.22 -1.00
CA THR A 78 -10.55 -1.60 -1.79
C THR A 78 -10.63 -3.03 -2.35
N ASP A 79 -11.80 -3.68 -2.21
CA ASP A 79 -12.06 -5.04 -2.65
C ASP A 79 -11.69 -5.25 -4.13
N GLY A 80 -10.96 -6.32 -4.42
CA GLY A 80 -10.48 -6.63 -5.77
C GLY A 80 -9.22 -5.87 -6.22
N TYR A 81 -8.77 -4.88 -5.44
CA TYR A 81 -7.48 -4.20 -5.64
C TYR A 81 -6.45 -4.58 -4.57
N CYS A 82 -6.91 -4.74 -3.33
CA CYS A 82 -6.09 -5.07 -2.17
C CYS A 82 -6.45 -6.46 -1.58
N PRO A 83 -5.57 -7.02 -0.73
CA PRO A 83 -5.92 -8.18 0.09
C PRO A 83 -7.20 -7.93 0.91
N ASP A 84 -7.92 -9.02 1.22
CA ASP A 84 -9.16 -8.95 1.99
C ASP A 84 -8.95 -8.19 3.32
N ASP A 85 -9.94 -7.37 3.68
CA ASP A 85 -9.97 -6.52 4.88
C ASP A 85 -8.90 -5.40 4.95
N ALA A 86 -8.05 -5.23 3.94
CA ALA A 86 -7.05 -4.17 3.90
C ALA A 86 -7.66 -2.82 3.50
N GLU A 87 -7.47 -1.79 4.33
CA GLU A 87 -7.97 -0.42 4.06
C GLU A 87 -7.17 0.33 2.96
N GLY A 88 -6.03 -0.23 2.58
CA GLY A 88 -5.17 0.23 1.49
C GLY A 88 -4.11 -0.80 1.11
N CYS A 89 -3.44 -0.56 -0.01
CA CYS A 89 -2.26 -1.31 -0.44
C CYS A 89 -1.54 -0.58 -1.58
N ALA A 90 -0.26 -0.91 -1.79
CA ALA A 90 0.49 -0.58 -3.01
C ALA A 90 0.91 -1.85 -3.77
N ASN A 91 0.72 -1.85 -5.09
CA ASN A 91 1.12 -2.95 -5.99
C ASN A 91 1.47 -2.45 -7.40
N ASP A 92 1.74 -3.37 -8.33
CA ASP A 92 2.12 -3.06 -9.73
C ASP A 92 1.08 -2.23 -10.51
N ARG A 93 -0.17 -2.17 -10.02
CA ARG A 93 -1.26 -1.43 -10.65
C ARG A 93 -1.47 -0.04 -10.06
N GLY A 94 -0.77 0.30 -8.97
CA GLY A 94 -0.90 1.56 -8.26
C GLY A 94 -1.09 1.38 -6.76
N THR A 95 -1.49 2.48 -6.13
CA THR A 95 -1.75 2.61 -4.70
C THR A 95 -3.25 2.79 -4.51
N PHE A 96 -3.87 1.98 -3.67
CA PHE A 96 -5.32 1.99 -3.47
C PHE A 96 -5.60 2.28 -2.00
N SER A 97 -6.59 3.12 -1.72
CA SER A 97 -6.97 3.42 -0.35
C SER A 97 -8.42 3.85 -0.22
N ARG A 98 -9.03 3.51 0.93
CA ARG A 98 -10.33 4.04 1.34
C ARG A 98 -10.27 5.50 1.78
N TYR A 99 -9.10 5.99 2.18
CA TYR A 99 -8.91 7.34 2.67
C TYR A 99 -8.45 8.27 1.53
N PRO A 100 -8.91 9.53 1.50
CA PRO A 100 -8.41 10.50 0.54
C PRO A 100 -6.97 10.92 0.85
N ILE A 101 -6.52 10.75 2.10
CA ILE A 101 -5.14 10.94 2.51
C ILE A 101 -4.71 9.70 3.30
N HIS A 102 -3.85 8.88 2.69
CA HIS A 102 -3.29 7.68 3.33
C HIS A 102 -1.78 7.66 3.11
N ARG A 103 -1.05 8.38 3.97
CA ARG A 103 0.40 8.54 3.81
C ARG A 103 1.15 7.23 4.05
N HIS A 104 0.62 6.33 4.87
CA HIS A 104 1.11 4.97 5.04
C HIS A 104 1.32 4.28 3.67
N GLU A 105 0.30 4.28 2.83
CA GLU A 105 0.37 3.65 1.51
C GLU A 105 1.27 4.41 0.53
N LEU A 106 1.41 5.73 0.67
CA LEU A 106 2.38 6.48 -0.12
C LEU A 106 3.82 6.05 0.16
N VAL A 107 4.13 5.62 1.39
CA VAL A 107 5.47 5.08 1.70
C VAL A 107 5.72 3.81 0.89
N HIS A 108 4.76 2.88 0.84
CA HIS A 108 4.87 1.68 0.02
C HIS A 108 4.93 2.01 -1.48
N ALA A 109 4.10 2.95 -1.94
CA ALA A 109 4.04 3.38 -3.33
C ALA A 109 5.39 3.90 -3.83
N VAL A 110 5.97 4.85 -3.10
CA VAL A 110 7.27 5.46 -3.45
C VAL A 110 8.40 4.45 -3.37
N ARG A 111 8.27 3.38 -2.58
CA ARG A 111 9.29 2.32 -2.46
C ARG A 111 9.09 1.16 -3.43
N TRP A 112 7.94 1.06 -4.11
CA TRP A 112 7.65 -0.03 -5.04
C TRP A 112 8.67 -0.15 -6.20
N PRO A 113 9.12 -1.34 -6.61
CA PRO A 113 8.77 -2.68 -6.10
C PRO A 113 9.68 -3.18 -4.96
N SER A 114 10.52 -2.32 -4.39
CA SER A 114 11.41 -2.70 -3.29
C SER A 114 10.59 -2.97 -2.03
N ARG A 115 10.77 -4.17 -1.45
CA ARG A 115 10.12 -4.57 -0.20
C ARG A 115 11.15 -5.02 0.83
N MET A 116 10.88 -4.75 2.09
CA MET A 116 11.64 -5.25 3.25
C MET A 116 10.92 -6.42 3.93
N GLN A 117 11.59 -7.00 4.93
CA GLN A 117 10.88 -7.87 5.88
C GLN A 117 9.80 -7.04 6.59
N LEU A 118 8.63 -7.64 6.80
CA LEU A 118 7.41 -6.96 7.26
C LEU A 118 7.62 -5.95 8.41
N PRO A 119 8.35 -6.25 9.51
CA PRO A 119 8.53 -5.28 10.59
C PRO A 119 9.25 -4.00 10.17
N PHE A 120 10.14 -4.08 9.19
CA PHE A 120 10.77 -2.89 8.64
C PHE A 120 9.87 -2.20 7.62
N GLU A 121 9.18 -2.97 6.78
CA GLU A 121 8.29 -2.44 5.74
C GLU A 121 7.14 -1.62 6.35
N GLU A 122 6.36 -2.24 7.24
CA GLU A 122 5.25 -1.59 7.94
C GLU A 122 5.77 -0.54 8.93
N GLY A 123 6.90 -0.82 9.60
CA GLY A 123 7.51 0.15 10.53
C GLY A 123 7.92 1.45 9.85
N LEU A 124 8.46 1.37 8.62
CA LEU A 124 8.78 2.56 7.84
C LEU A 124 7.52 3.29 7.38
N ALA A 125 6.50 2.55 6.95
CA ALA A 125 5.22 3.11 6.57
C ALA A 125 4.53 3.84 7.72
N GLU A 126 4.56 3.31 8.93
CA GLU A 126 4.05 3.97 10.14
C GLU A 126 4.89 5.19 10.54
N ALA A 127 6.22 5.08 10.51
CA ALA A 127 7.12 6.16 10.90
C ALA A 127 6.99 7.40 9.99
N TYR A 128 6.71 7.20 8.70
CA TYR A 128 6.60 8.27 7.70
C TYR A 128 5.14 8.57 7.27
N GLY A 129 4.21 7.68 7.59
CA GLY A 129 2.80 7.72 7.22
C GLY A 129 1.90 8.52 8.14
N ASP A 130 2.46 9.20 9.15
CA ASP A 130 1.71 10.03 10.11
C ASP A 130 0.76 9.26 11.04
N ASP A 131 0.86 7.93 11.07
CA ASP A 131 0.06 7.04 11.94
C ASP A 131 0.76 6.76 13.29
N TRP A 132 1.84 7.50 13.59
CA TRP A 132 2.76 7.27 14.72
C TRP A 132 2.12 7.21 16.12
N ASN A 133 0.89 7.71 16.29
CA ASN A 133 0.17 7.67 17.58
C ASN A 133 -1.04 6.73 17.60
N ARG A 134 -1.32 6.02 16.50
CA ARG A 134 -2.48 5.15 16.37
C ARG A 134 -2.33 3.86 17.18
N PHE A 135 -1.10 3.37 17.32
CA PHE A 135 -0.81 2.09 17.93
C PHE A 135 0.06 2.25 19.19
N PRO A 136 -0.17 1.42 20.23
CA PRO A 136 0.68 1.44 21.42
C PRO A 136 2.08 0.92 21.08
N VAL A 137 3.07 1.35 21.86
CA VAL A 137 4.45 0.86 21.79
C VAL A 137 4.62 -0.20 22.86
N GLU A 138 4.15 -1.41 22.57
CA GLU A 138 4.13 -2.53 23.51
C GLU A 138 4.70 -3.80 22.86
N GLY A 139 5.37 -4.64 23.65
CA GLY A 139 5.94 -5.92 23.21
C GLY A 139 7.47 -5.93 23.15
N ASP A 140 8.02 -7.00 22.56
CA ASP A 140 9.45 -7.21 22.35
C ASP A 140 9.77 -7.19 20.84
N ILE A 141 10.69 -6.31 20.43
CA ILE A 141 11.05 -6.17 19.03
C ILE A 141 11.74 -7.42 18.48
N GLY A 142 12.48 -8.15 19.32
CA GLY A 142 13.12 -9.39 18.94
C GLY A 142 12.11 -10.48 18.59
N ASP A 143 10.98 -10.53 19.30
CA ASP A 143 9.88 -11.44 18.97
C ASP A 143 9.22 -11.05 17.66
N LEU A 144 8.93 -9.76 17.44
CA LEU A 144 8.36 -9.26 16.20
C LEU A 144 9.26 -9.52 14.97
N LEU A 145 10.58 -9.42 15.14
CA LEU A 145 11.58 -9.67 14.09
C LEU A 145 11.72 -11.16 13.75
N ARG A 146 11.53 -12.06 14.73
CA ARG A 146 11.65 -13.51 14.53
C ARG A 146 10.38 -14.12 13.94
N ASP A 147 9.22 -13.66 14.41
CA ASP A 147 7.93 -14.21 14.02
C ASP A 147 6.84 -13.12 14.02
N PRO A 148 6.65 -12.40 12.91
CA PRO A 148 5.50 -11.51 12.73
C PRO A 148 4.22 -12.37 12.66
N ALA A 149 3.65 -12.61 13.84
CA ALA A 149 2.40 -13.34 14.14
C ALA A 149 2.22 -14.77 13.58
N GLY A 150 3.26 -15.43 13.07
CA GLY A 150 3.18 -16.80 12.56
C GLY A 150 2.37 -16.98 11.28
N ASN A 151 1.80 -15.89 10.74
CA ASN A 151 0.86 -15.91 9.62
C ASN A 151 1.20 -14.88 8.53
N GLY A 152 2.34 -14.21 8.62
CA GLY A 152 2.77 -13.21 7.63
C GLY A 152 2.08 -11.85 7.77
N TYR A 153 1.58 -11.52 8.96
CA TYR A 153 1.01 -10.21 9.29
C TYR A 153 1.64 -9.66 10.56
N ILE A 154 1.65 -8.33 10.69
CA ILE A 154 1.99 -7.69 11.96
C ILE A 154 0.70 -7.53 12.77
N PRO A 155 0.68 -7.98 14.04
CA PRO A 155 -0.49 -7.73 14.88
C PRO A 155 -0.63 -6.21 15.07
N GLY A 156 -1.85 -5.68 15.22
CA GLY A 156 -2.04 -4.22 15.32
C GLY A 156 -1.13 -3.51 16.33
N GLN A 157 -0.83 -4.13 17.48
CA GLN A 157 0.10 -3.58 18.47
C GLN A 157 1.57 -3.56 18.00
N GLY A 158 1.94 -4.42 17.06
CA GLY A 158 3.29 -4.50 16.50
C GLY A 158 3.63 -3.34 15.55
N TYR A 159 2.64 -2.63 15.00
CA TYR A 159 2.86 -1.49 14.10
C TYR A 159 3.57 -0.33 14.82
N GLY A 160 3.08 0.06 16.00
CA GLY A 160 3.72 1.11 16.81
C GLY A 160 5.13 0.72 17.26
N LEU A 161 5.33 -0.54 17.67
CA LEU A 161 6.65 -1.06 18.03
C LEU A 161 7.62 -1.04 16.84
N ALA A 162 7.16 -1.48 15.65
CA ALA A 162 7.93 -1.46 14.41
C ALA A 162 8.33 -0.04 14.01
N ALA A 163 7.39 0.91 14.08
CA ALA A 163 7.63 2.32 13.78
C ALA A 163 8.71 2.93 14.67
N HIS A 164 8.63 2.67 15.97
CA HIS A 164 9.61 3.14 16.95
C HIS A 164 10.99 2.51 16.70
N PHE A 165 11.04 1.23 16.33
CA PHE A 165 12.29 0.57 16.03
C PHE A 165 12.95 1.10 14.75
N VAL A 166 12.20 1.29 13.67
CA VAL A 166 12.70 1.90 12.43
C VAL A 166 13.19 3.33 12.69
N SER A 167 12.44 4.12 13.47
CA SER A 167 12.83 5.48 13.86
C SER A 167 14.13 5.48 14.67
N TYR A 168 14.28 4.53 15.60
CA TYR A 168 15.52 4.33 16.35
C TYR A 168 16.70 4.02 15.42
N LEU A 169 16.52 3.08 14.50
CA LEU A 169 17.57 2.70 13.56
C LEU A 169 18.01 3.87 12.68
N GLN A 170 17.05 4.64 12.17
CA GLN A 170 17.36 5.83 11.39
C GLN A 170 18.13 6.86 12.22
N ALA A 171 17.70 7.13 13.45
CA ALA A 171 18.30 8.16 14.30
C ALA A 171 19.76 7.82 14.68
N ASP A 172 20.02 6.55 15.00
CA ASP A 172 21.31 6.11 15.52
C ASP A 172 22.27 5.59 14.44
N HIS A 173 21.74 5.07 13.33
CA HIS A 173 22.52 4.41 12.29
C HIS A 173 22.37 5.03 10.90
N GLY A 174 21.49 6.01 10.73
CA GLY A 174 21.21 6.65 9.44
C GLY A 174 20.30 5.82 8.54
N PHE A 175 19.92 6.41 7.41
CA PHE A 175 18.96 5.80 6.48
C PHE A 175 19.55 4.60 5.72
N ASP A 176 20.86 4.59 5.50
CA ASP A 176 21.58 3.47 4.86
C ASP A 176 21.47 2.15 5.64
N ALA A 177 21.13 2.20 6.93
CA ALA A 177 20.91 1.01 7.75
C ALA A 177 19.53 0.37 7.52
N LEU A 178 18.62 1.06 6.82
CA LEU A 178 17.25 0.62 6.53
C LEU A 178 17.03 0.18 5.08
N LEU A 179 17.98 0.47 4.18
CA LEU A 179 17.91 0.18 2.74
C LEU A 179 18.72 -1.05 2.36
#